data_AF-A0A2I0AY41-F1
#
_entry.id   AF-A0A2I0AY41-F1
#
_cell.length_a   1.000
_cell.length_b   1.000
_cell.length_c   1.000
_cell.angle_alpha   90.00
_cell.angle_beta   90.00
_cell.angle_gamma   90.00
#
_symmetry.space_group_name_H-M   'P 1'
#
loop_
_entity.id
_entity.type
_entity.pdbx_description
1 polymer ?
#
loop_
_entity_poly.entity_id
_entity_poly.type
_entity_poly.pdbx_seq_one_letter_code
_entity_poly.pdbx_strand_id
1 'polypeptide(L)'
;MYPRSDTPPPESHLLKKPSTATPIPSPAHAGKSTAFQTLLLSAPRRALLIFIVLSLQLILLLSARSIPAQHFRFLRPAVSSSADAIAVAPAPAEARGGSSSCDSGMVYVYDLPPLFNRDLIDDCTGLNPWRTRCTALSNGGFGPLATDLVGIVPDSLLPSWFSTNQFAAELIYHRRMMAQPCLTTDPSAASAFYIPFYAGLSVGKHLWSANSSSDERDRACADLLRWLETQPPWRKSGGSDHFIVLGRITWDFRRSHDRDWGGSFLYMPGMENVTRLLIERNPWDERDVGIPYPTGFHPQSTREVREWQAFVLNRPRSTLFSFAGAARSTIKNDFRGVLLSECARAGDGCRAVDCSGGRCGNRTAETLSLFLESSFCLQPRGDSFTRRSMFDCMVAGAIPVIFWRRSAYAQYAWYLPTGDGDVGDPWSVFIDRQEVRSGAVSLREVLGGMGEERIRKMRERVVGLIPRLVYAAVEKGLGEGMEDAFDVAVRGVLRRFRDRRRREGRNRR
;
A
#
# COMPACT_ATOMS: atom_id res chain seq x y z
N MET A 1 -18.08 -45.27 -3.99
CA MET A 1 -16.69 -45.22 -4.48
C MET A 1 -16.51 -43.89 -5.19
N TYR A 2 -15.95 -42.90 -4.48
CA TYR A 2 -15.69 -41.52 -4.95
C TYR A 2 -14.37 -41.07 -4.30
N PRO A 3 -13.42 -40.49 -5.04
CA PRO A 3 -12.14 -40.06 -4.47
C PRO A 3 -12.31 -38.74 -3.71
N ARG A 4 -11.74 -38.70 -2.50
CA ARG A 4 -11.67 -37.57 -1.59
C ARG A 4 -10.76 -36.48 -2.15
N SER A 5 -11.21 -35.23 -2.15
CA SER A 5 -10.38 -34.05 -2.40
C SER A 5 -9.76 -33.58 -1.08
N ASP A 6 -8.43 -33.58 -1.01
CA ASP A 6 -7.69 -32.99 0.10
C ASP A 6 -7.64 -31.46 -0.05
N THR A 7 -8.54 -30.78 0.66
CA THR A 7 -8.43 -29.35 0.97
C THR A 7 -7.57 -29.15 2.22
N PRO A 8 -6.45 -28.41 2.17
CA PRO A 8 -5.71 -28.07 3.38
C PRO A 8 -6.43 -26.96 4.18
N PRO A 9 -6.35 -26.98 5.52
CA PRO A 9 -7.07 -26.04 6.40
C PRO A 9 -6.46 -24.62 6.35
N PRO A 10 -7.21 -23.58 6.78
CA PRO A 10 -6.71 -22.21 6.81
C PRO A 10 -5.69 -22.01 7.93
N GLU A 11 -4.46 -21.61 7.57
CA GLU A 11 -3.43 -21.18 8.51
C GLU A 11 -3.72 -19.77 9.06
N SER A 12 -4.67 -19.66 10.00
CA SER A 12 -4.90 -18.45 10.80
C SER A 12 -4.21 -18.47 12.17
N HIS A 13 -3.26 -19.39 12.40
CA HIS A 13 -2.61 -19.57 13.69
C HIS A 13 -1.10 -19.30 13.67
N LEU A 14 -0.65 -18.13 13.19
CA LEU A 14 0.76 -17.71 13.34
C LEU A 14 0.94 -16.22 13.71
N LEU A 15 0.05 -15.68 14.53
CA LEU A 15 0.27 -14.43 15.26
C LEU A 15 -0.09 -14.63 16.74
N LYS A 16 0.78 -15.30 17.49
CA LYS A 16 0.78 -15.26 18.96
C LYS A 16 2.10 -14.66 19.44
N LYS A 17 2.02 -13.62 20.26
CA LYS A 17 3.16 -13.03 20.99
C LYS A 17 3.27 -13.72 22.38
N PRO A 18 4.47 -13.89 22.97
CA PRO A 18 4.69 -14.84 24.06
C PRO A 18 4.25 -14.31 25.43
N SER A 19 3.80 -15.22 26.31
CA SER A 19 3.70 -14.95 27.75
C SER A 19 5.03 -15.22 28.45
N THR A 20 5.29 -14.40 29.47
CA THR A 20 6.35 -14.47 30.47
C THR A 20 6.55 -15.86 31.08
N ALA A 21 7.81 -16.29 31.19
CA ALA A 21 8.20 -17.44 32.02
C ALA A 21 9.35 -17.04 32.96
N THR A 22 9.12 -17.21 34.26
CA THR A 22 10.09 -17.22 35.35
C THR A 22 10.82 -18.58 35.39
N PRO A 23 12.08 -18.66 35.86
CA PRO A 23 12.92 -19.84 35.72
C PRO A 23 12.86 -20.80 36.93
N ILE A 24 12.96 -22.11 36.68
CA ILE A 24 13.21 -23.17 37.68
C ILE A 24 14.43 -24.00 37.19
N PRO A 25 15.32 -24.47 38.09
CA PRO A 25 16.73 -24.74 37.77
C PRO A 25 17.01 -26.22 37.46
N SER A 26 18.18 -26.49 36.86
CA SER A 26 18.76 -27.83 36.75
C SER A 26 20.30 -27.77 36.61
N PRO A 27 21.01 -28.87 36.92
CA PRO A 27 22.11 -28.84 37.87
C PRO A 27 23.52 -28.79 37.26
N ALA A 28 24.45 -28.59 38.20
CA ALA A 28 25.90 -28.45 38.09
C ALA A 28 26.60 -29.41 37.12
N HIS A 29 27.55 -28.86 36.36
CA HIS A 29 28.83 -29.53 36.11
C HIS A 29 29.98 -28.54 36.24
N ALA A 30 30.96 -28.96 37.04
CA ALA A 30 32.15 -28.23 37.42
C ALA A 30 33.19 -28.20 36.29
N GLY A 31 33.86 -27.06 36.14
CA GLY A 31 35.05 -26.91 35.30
C GLY A 31 35.75 -25.61 35.68
N LYS A 32 36.79 -25.72 36.52
CA LYS A 32 37.60 -24.60 37.03
C LYS A 32 38.41 -23.96 35.90
N SER A 33 38.47 -22.62 35.87
CA SER A 33 39.73 -21.90 35.62
C SER A 33 39.66 -20.47 36.15
N THR A 34 40.78 -20.07 36.72
CA THR A 34 41.07 -18.91 37.57
C THR A 34 41.39 -17.65 36.78
N ALA A 35 40.87 -16.49 37.22
CA ALA A 35 41.61 -15.22 37.41
C ALA A 35 40.62 -14.09 37.72
N PHE A 36 40.40 -13.80 39.01
CA PHE A 36 39.79 -12.55 39.47
C PHE A 36 40.80 -11.89 40.40
N GLN A 37 41.37 -10.77 39.97
CA GLN A 37 41.97 -9.80 40.88
C GLN A 37 41.55 -8.39 40.47
N THR A 38 41.28 -7.61 41.51
CA THR A 38 41.23 -6.14 41.59
C THR A 38 40.08 -5.40 40.90
N LEU A 39 39.07 -5.03 41.69
CA LEU A 39 38.63 -3.63 41.89
C LEU A 39 37.51 -3.58 42.94
N LEU A 40 37.89 -3.70 44.21
CA LEU A 40 37.05 -3.36 45.35
C LEU A 40 37.66 -2.14 46.03
N LEU A 41 37.31 -0.93 45.57
CA LEU A 41 37.40 0.32 46.34
C LEU A 41 36.47 1.38 45.69
N SER A 42 35.69 2.06 46.54
CA SER A 42 34.91 3.31 46.31
C SER A 42 33.39 3.24 46.02
N ALA A 43 32.62 2.42 46.76
CA ALA A 43 31.15 2.49 46.76
C ALA A 43 30.48 3.74 47.41
N PRO A 44 31.04 4.43 48.44
CA PRO A 44 30.26 5.48 49.13
C PRO A 44 30.23 6.83 48.39
N ARG A 45 31.19 7.11 47.50
CA ARG A 45 31.27 8.40 46.78
C ARG A 45 30.27 8.51 45.62
N ARG A 46 29.90 7.40 44.99
CA ARG A 46 28.92 7.38 43.87
C ARG A 46 27.49 7.53 44.38
N ALA A 47 27.15 6.93 45.52
CA ALA A 47 25.85 7.07 46.15
C ALA A 47 25.59 8.53 46.60
N LEU A 48 26.62 9.19 47.16
CA LEU A 48 26.53 10.61 47.54
C LEU A 48 26.29 11.52 46.33
N LEU A 49 26.98 11.26 45.21
CA LEU A 49 26.81 12.07 43.99
C LEU A 49 25.40 11.93 43.40
N ILE A 50 24.84 10.71 43.40
CA ILE A 50 23.47 10.46 42.95
C ILE A 50 22.46 11.17 43.86
N PHE A 51 22.67 11.14 45.18
CA PHE A 51 21.78 11.80 46.14
C PHE A 51 21.78 13.33 45.99
N ILE A 52 22.96 13.93 45.74
CA ILE A 52 23.10 15.37 45.48
C ILE A 52 22.36 15.76 44.20
N VAL A 53 22.52 15.00 43.10
CA VAL A 53 21.86 15.28 41.83
C VAL A 53 20.33 15.21 41.96
N LEU A 54 19.81 14.19 42.64
CA LEU A 54 18.36 14.03 42.85
C LEU A 54 17.78 15.14 43.74
N SER A 55 18.54 15.58 44.74
CA SER A 55 18.14 16.68 45.63
C SER A 55 18.11 18.03 44.89
N LEU A 56 19.10 18.28 44.02
CA LEU A 56 19.12 19.47 43.15
C LEU A 56 17.95 19.51 42.17
N GLN A 57 17.62 18.36 41.55
CA GLN A 57 16.46 18.25 40.65
C GLN A 57 15.14 18.52 41.38
N LEU A 58 14.99 18.03 42.62
CA LEU A 58 13.80 18.27 43.43
C LEU A 58 13.68 19.75 43.84
N ILE A 59 14.79 20.40 44.21
CA ILE A 59 14.81 21.84 44.54
C ILE A 59 14.45 22.69 43.31
N LEU A 60 14.95 22.35 42.11
CA LEU A 60 14.60 23.04 40.85
C LEU A 60 13.11 22.89 40.51
N LEU A 61 12.54 21.70 40.70
CA LEU A 61 11.11 21.44 40.49
C LEU A 61 10.22 22.19 41.48
N LEU A 62 10.63 22.30 42.74
CA LEU A 62 9.87 23.01 43.78
C LEU A 62 10.00 24.53 43.64
N SER A 63 11.14 25.04 43.19
CA SER A 63 11.35 26.48 42.93
C SER A 63 10.70 26.97 41.63
N ALA A 64 10.52 26.10 40.63
CA ALA A 64 9.80 26.44 39.40
C ALA A 64 8.30 26.71 39.61
N ARG A 65 7.72 26.25 40.74
CA ARG A 65 6.33 26.55 41.11
C ARG A 65 6.12 27.92 41.78
N SER A 66 7.19 28.65 42.03
CA SER A 66 7.15 29.97 42.70
C SER A 66 7.38 31.15 41.76
N ILE A 67 7.37 30.94 40.43
CA ILE A 67 7.51 32.02 39.43
C ILE A 67 6.10 32.51 39.02
N PRO A 68 5.71 33.76 39.31
CA PRO A 68 4.41 34.30 38.92
C PRO A 68 4.27 34.39 37.39
N ALA A 69 3.14 33.91 36.87
CA ALA A 69 2.79 33.87 35.45
C ALA A 69 2.42 35.25 34.86
N GLN A 70 3.32 36.24 34.97
CA GLN A 70 3.06 37.60 34.47
C GLN A 70 4.10 38.15 33.47
N HIS A 71 5.11 37.38 33.06
CA HIS A 71 6.16 37.87 32.14
C HIS A 71 6.29 37.19 30.76
N PHE A 72 5.37 36.29 30.37
CA PHE A 72 5.29 35.84 28.98
C PHE A 72 4.16 36.56 28.21
N ARG A 73 4.32 37.88 28.04
CA ARG A 73 3.70 38.60 26.92
C ARG A 73 4.74 38.67 25.80
N PHE A 74 4.69 37.70 24.89
CA PHE A 74 5.28 37.86 23.57
C PHE A 74 4.19 37.92 22.51
N LEU A 75 4.39 38.87 21.61
CA LEU A 75 3.44 39.41 20.65
C LEU A 75 2.76 38.35 19.78
N ARG A 76 1.42 38.39 19.76
CA ARG A 76 0.62 37.87 18.65
C ARG A 76 0.86 38.77 17.42
N PRO A 77 1.31 38.26 16.28
CA PRO A 77 1.07 38.93 15.02
C PRO A 77 -0.42 38.82 14.72
N ALA A 78 -1.08 39.96 14.52
CA ALA A 78 -2.44 40.02 13.99
C ALA A 78 -2.41 39.51 12.54
N VAL A 79 -2.81 38.26 12.32
CA VAL A 79 -3.18 37.79 10.99
C VAL A 79 -4.67 38.08 10.83
N SER A 80 -4.93 39.06 9.97
CA SER A 80 -6.25 39.46 9.50
C SER A 80 -7.04 38.24 9.02
N SER A 81 -8.19 38.03 9.65
CA SER A 81 -9.27 37.17 9.18
C SER A 81 -9.81 37.74 7.86
N SER A 82 -9.38 37.16 6.74
CA SER A 82 -10.15 37.15 5.49
C SER A 82 -10.53 35.70 5.22
N ALA A 83 -11.69 35.33 5.74
CA ALA A 83 -12.39 34.10 5.41
C ALA A 83 -13.01 34.26 4.01
N ASP A 84 -12.19 34.07 2.96
CA ASP A 84 -12.74 33.75 1.65
C ASP A 84 -12.91 32.23 1.60
N ALA A 85 -14.11 31.80 1.98
CA ALA A 85 -14.61 30.48 1.66
C ALA A 85 -14.64 30.35 0.13
N ILE A 86 -13.65 29.65 -0.43
CA ILE A 86 -13.73 29.15 -1.80
C ILE A 86 -14.76 28.02 -1.78
N ALA A 87 -16.03 28.40 -1.91
CA ALA A 87 -17.07 27.50 -2.38
C ALA A 87 -16.67 27.07 -3.80
N VAL A 88 -16.23 25.83 -3.95
CA VAL A 88 -16.03 25.22 -5.26
C VAL A 88 -17.43 24.99 -5.85
N ALA A 89 -17.93 25.98 -6.57
CA ALA A 89 -19.09 25.81 -7.44
C ALA A 89 -18.72 24.86 -8.59
N PRO A 90 -19.64 24.02 -9.08
CA PRO A 90 -19.40 23.22 -10.27
C PRO A 90 -19.18 24.17 -11.46
N ALA A 91 -18.06 24.01 -12.17
CA ALA A 91 -17.82 24.74 -13.40
C ALA A 91 -18.93 24.42 -14.42
N PRO A 92 -19.42 25.40 -15.19
CA PRO A 92 -20.40 25.14 -16.25
C PRO A 92 -19.77 24.22 -17.29
N ALA A 93 -20.54 23.21 -17.71
CA ALA A 93 -20.15 22.26 -18.74
C ALA A 93 -19.99 22.98 -20.09
N GLU A 94 -18.77 23.34 -20.45
CA GLU A 94 -18.44 23.66 -21.83
C GLU A 94 -18.45 22.38 -22.65
N ALA A 95 -19.54 22.22 -23.41
CA ALA A 95 -19.66 21.22 -24.44
C ALA A 95 -18.80 21.63 -25.65
N ARG A 96 -17.78 20.81 -25.97
CA ARG A 96 -17.46 20.30 -27.33
C ARG A 96 -16.15 19.51 -27.35
N GLY A 97 -16.16 18.38 -28.08
CA GLY A 97 -14.92 17.82 -28.63
C GLY A 97 -14.70 16.30 -28.58
N GLY A 98 -15.74 15.49 -28.36
CA GLY A 98 -15.67 14.03 -28.52
C GLY A 98 -16.90 13.42 -27.87
N SER A 99 -17.77 12.78 -28.64
CA SER A 99 -18.89 12.04 -28.04
C SER A 99 -18.31 10.82 -27.31
N SER A 100 -17.92 10.98 -26.05
CA SER A 100 -17.69 9.84 -25.18
C SER A 100 -19.07 9.26 -24.88
N SER A 101 -19.58 8.43 -25.79
CA SER A 101 -20.77 7.66 -25.51
C SER A 101 -20.46 6.81 -24.27
N CYS A 102 -21.18 7.07 -23.19
CA CYS A 102 -21.05 6.32 -21.94
C CYS A 102 -21.70 4.95 -22.08
N ASP A 103 -21.35 4.22 -23.15
CA ASP A 103 -21.91 2.93 -23.56
C ASP A 103 -21.61 1.82 -22.54
N SER A 104 -20.56 2.03 -21.74
CA SER A 104 -20.23 1.17 -20.61
C SER A 104 -21.11 1.43 -19.38
N GLY A 105 -21.87 2.53 -19.37
CA GLY A 105 -22.77 2.95 -18.32
C GLY A 105 -22.32 4.21 -17.59
N MET A 106 -23.27 4.91 -16.96
CA MET A 106 -23.02 6.05 -16.09
C MET A 106 -22.68 5.57 -14.67
N VAL A 107 -21.84 6.33 -13.97
CA VAL A 107 -21.51 6.11 -12.55
C VAL A 107 -22.19 7.19 -11.71
N TYR A 108 -22.84 6.79 -10.63
CA TYR A 108 -23.28 7.70 -9.58
C TYR A 108 -22.31 7.59 -8.40
N VAL A 109 -21.83 8.72 -7.90
CA VAL A 109 -20.99 8.79 -6.70
C VAL A 109 -21.88 9.19 -5.54
N TYR A 110 -21.89 8.41 -4.46
CA TYR A 110 -22.64 8.80 -3.27
C TYR A 110 -22.06 10.05 -2.63
N ASP A 111 -22.93 11.01 -2.34
CA ASP A 111 -22.65 12.10 -1.41
C ASP A 111 -22.76 11.59 0.04
N LEU A 112 -21.66 11.00 0.52
CA LEU A 112 -21.60 10.43 1.86
C LEU A 112 -21.49 11.53 2.93
N PRO A 113 -22.04 11.31 4.14
CA PRO A 113 -21.73 12.14 5.30
C PRO A 113 -20.20 12.35 5.46
N PRO A 114 -19.74 13.58 5.78
CA PRO A 114 -18.32 13.94 5.80
C PRO A 114 -17.42 13.05 6.65
N LEU A 115 -17.98 12.45 7.72
CA LEU A 115 -17.27 11.54 8.62
C LEU A 115 -16.65 10.31 7.91
N PHE A 116 -17.18 9.94 6.74
CA PHE A 116 -16.70 8.82 5.94
C PHE A 116 -15.52 9.20 5.02
N ASN A 117 -15.26 10.48 4.79
CA ASN A 117 -14.15 10.90 3.93
C ASN A 117 -13.48 12.20 4.39
N ARG A 118 -14.12 13.35 4.22
CA ARG A 118 -13.55 14.68 4.41
C ARG A 118 -13.01 14.86 5.83
N ASP A 119 -13.78 14.46 6.84
CA ASP A 119 -13.38 14.66 8.24
C ASP A 119 -12.14 13.81 8.61
N LEU A 120 -11.92 12.67 7.93
CA LEU A 120 -10.71 11.87 8.10
C LEU A 120 -9.47 12.58 7.56
N ILE A 121 -9.63 13.39 6.51
CA ILE A 121 -8.56 14.20 5.95
C ILE A 121 -8.32 15.44 6.80
N ASP A 122 -9.39 16.09 7.26
CA ASP A 122 -9.30 17.28 8.10
C ASP A 122 -8.64 16.93 9.46
N ASP A 123 -8.93 15.75 10.02
CA ASP A 123 -8.23 15.18 11.20
C ASP A 123 -7.15 14.14 10.81
N CYS A 124 -6.36 14.43 9.77
CA CYS A 124 -5.26 13.56 9.32
C CYS A 124 -4.16 13.32 10.36
N THR A 125 -4.15 14.09 11.47
CA THR A 125 -3.20 13.91 12.57
C THR A 125 -3.50 12.68 13.41
N GLY A 126 -4.80 12.37 13.59
CA GLY A 126 -5.28 11.26 14.41
C GLY A 126 -5.31 9.90 13.71
N LEU A 127 -4.90 9.81 12.44
CA LEU A 127 -5.03 8.58 11.63
C LEU A 127 -3.92 7.54 11.86
N ASN A 128 -2.92 7.83 12.68
CA ASN A 128 -1.87 6.88 13.04
C ASN A 128 -1.30 7.21 14.43
N PRO A 129 -1.11 6.21 15.31
CA PRO A 129 -0.66 6.44 16.68
C PRO A 129 0.77 7.00 16.82
N TRP A 130 1.59 6.94 15.78
CA TRP A 130 3.01 7.32 15.84
C TRP A 130 3.36 8.59 15.07
N ARG A 131 2.71 8.86 13.94
CA ARG A 131 3.04 9.99 13.05
C ARG A 131 1.80 10.51 12.35
N THR A 132 1.70 11.83 12.21
CA THR A 132 0.68 12.46 11.37
C THR A 132 0.70 11.90 9.95
N ARG A 133 -0.50 11.72 9.37
CA ARG A 133 -0.67 11.30 7.98
C ARG A 133 -0.83 12.49 7.02
N CYS A 134 -0.96 13.71 7.51
CA CYS A 134 -1.30 14.89 6.70
C CYS A 134 -0.36 15.07 5.50
N THR A 135 0.96 15.00 5.71
CA THR A 135 1.94 15.12 4.61
C THR A 135 1.73 14.04 3.54
N ALA A 136 1.48 12.80 3.95
CA ALA A 136 1.24 11.68 3.04
C ALA A 136 -0.08 11.80 2.27
N LEU A 137 -1.07 12.51 2.82
CA LEU A 137 -2.39 12.71 2.21
C LEU A 137 -2.50 14.02 1.40
N SER A 138 -1.47 14.88 1.44
CA SER A 138 -1.39 16.10 0.63
C SER A 138 -1.46 15.82 -0.89
N ASN A 139 -1.71 16.87 -1.68
CA ASN A 139 -1.82 16.79 -3.14
C ASN A 139 -2.85 15.75 -3.62
N GLY A 140 -3.96 15.60 -2.90
CA GLY A 140 -5.01 14.62 -3.22
C GLY A 140 -4.56 13.16 -3.06
N GLY A 141 -3.66 12.89 -2.12
CA GLY A 141 -3.14 11.55 -1.84
C GLY A 141 -1.80 11.21 -2.51
N PHE A 142 -1.26 12.07 -3.37
CA PHE A 142 0.08 11.87 -3.95
C PHE A 142 1.20 12.20 -2.97
N GLY A 143 0.94 12.95 -1.90
CA GLY A 143 1.99 13.42 -1.00
C GLY A 143 2.84 14.53 -1.64
N PRO A 144 3.95 14.95 -1.00
CA PRO A 144 4.79 16.03 -1.52
C PRO A 144 5.57 15.58 -2.76
N LEU A 145 6.09 16.52 -3.54
CA LEU A 145 7.02 16.23 -4.63
C LEU A 145 8.24 15.45 -4.09
N ALA A 146 8.74 14.51 -4.89
CA ALA A 146 9.88 13.68 -4.57
C ALA A 146 11.19 14.38 -4.95
N THR A 147 11.52 15.44 -4.21
CA THR A 147 12.70 16.27 -4.46
C THR A 147 14.02 15.52 -4.24
N ASP A 148 14.00 14.38 -3.56
CA ASP A 148 15.15 13.49 -3.40
C ASP A 148 15.56 12.79 -4.71
N LEU A 149 14.75 12.89 -5.78
CA LEU A 149 15.03 12.28 -7.08
C LEU A 149 15.75 13.18 -8.08
N VAL A 150 16.11 14.40 -7.70
CA VAL A 150 16.94 15.28 -8.53
C VAL A 150 18.22 14.55 -8.96
N GLY A 151 18.51 14.55 -10.26
CA GLY A 151 19.66 13.85 -10.84
C GLY A 151 19.50 12.33 -11.01
N ILE A 152 18.40 11.74 -10.54
CA ILE A 152 18.07 10.31 -10.72
C ILE A 152 17.07 10.12 -11.87
N VAL A 153 16.06 10.98 -11.93
CA VAL A 153 15.04 11.01 -12.99
C VAL A 153 15.27 12.20 -13.92
N PRO A 154 14.75 12.17 -15.17
CA PRO A 154 14.81 13.33 -16.05
C PRO A 154 14.16 14.56 -15.41
N ASP A 155 14.81 15.73 -15.52
CA ASP A 155 14.33 16.99 -14.91
C ASP A 155 12.93 17.37 -15.41
N SER A 156 12.65 17.11 -16.68
CA SER A 156 11.34 17.26 -17.33
C SER A 156 10.24 16.44 -16.66
N LEU A 157 10.58 15.31 -16.04
CA LEU A 157 9.63 14.41 -15.40
C LEU A 157 9.57 14.61 -13.89
N LEU A 158 10.54 15.27 -13.25
CA LEU A 158 10.57 15.47 -11.80
C LEU A 158 9.24 16.00 -11.20
N PRO A 159 8.51 16.94 -11.84
CA PRO A 159 7.19 17.39 -11.37
C PRO A 159 6.11 16.30 -11.32
N SER A 160 6.33 15.17 -11.99
CA SER A 160 5.43 14.01 -12.02
C SER A 160 5.84 12.95 -10.98
N TRP A 161 6.86 13.20 -10.16
CA TRP A 161 7.31 12.30 -9.11
C TRP A 161 6.95 12.83 -7.71
N PHE A 162 6.22 12.01 -6.94
CA PHE A 162 5.76 12.32 -5.58
C PHE A 162 6.16 11.26 -4.55
N SER A 163 6.23 11.65 -3.29
CA SER A 163 6.43 10.76 -2.14
C SER A 163 5.12 10.09 -1.72
N THR A 164 4.44 9.47 -2.69
CA THR A 164 3.12 8.85 -2.53
C THR A 164 3.15 7.75 -1.48
N ASN A 165 2.15 7.73 -0.59
CA ASN A 165 2.00 6.65 0.36
C ASN A 165 1.26 5.46 -0.28
N GLN A 166 1.71 4.26 0.04
CA GLN A 166 1.17 3.03 -0.53
C GLN A 166 -0.32 2.77 -0.22
N PHE A 167 -0.90 3.49 0.76
CA PHE A 167 -2.29 3.35 1.17
C PHE A 167 -3.21 4.48 0.68
N ALA A 168 -2.75 5.31 -0.26
CA ALA A 168 -3.48 6.51 -0.71
C ALA A 168 -4.55 6.26 -1.79
N ALA A 169 -4.81 5.01 -2.17
CA ALA A 169 -5.69 4.68 -3.30
C ALA A 169 -7.10 5.28 -3.15
N GLU A 170 -7.67 5.31 -1.94
CA GLU A 170 -9.00 5.87 -1.68
C GLU A 170 -9.14 7.34 -2.14
N LEU A 171 -8.14 8.17 -1.84
CA LEU A 171 -8.14 9.59 -2.22
C LEU A 171 -7.95 9.75 -3.73
N ILE A 172 -6.99 9.02 -4.30
CA ILE A 172 -6.66 9.07 -5.73
C ILE A 172 -7.89 8.69 -6.57
N TYR A 173 -8.56 7.60 -6.19
CA TYR A 173 -9.77 7.14 -6.89
C TYR A 173 -10.94 8.09 -6.68
N HIS A 174 -11.17 8.58 -5.46
CA HIS A 174 -12.28 9.49 -5.23
C HIS A 174 -12.13 10.77 -6.06
N ARG A 175 -10.94 11.37 -6.06
CA ARG A 175 -10.63 12.55 -6.89
C ARG A 175 -10.88 12.30 -8.38
N ARG A 176 -10.37 11.18 -8.91
CA ARG A 176 -10.55 10.80 -10.31
C ARG A 176 -12.01 10.49 -10.67
N MET A 177 -12.76 9.87 -9.76
CA MET A 177 -14.18 9.55 -9.95
C MET A 177 -15.04 10.82 -10.08
N MET A 178 -14.69 11.89 -9.35
CA MET A 178 -15.40 13.17 -9.40
C MET A 178 -15.19 13.95 -10.71
N ALA A 179 -14.17 13.59 -11.50
CA ALA A 179 -13.83 14.28 -12.75
C ALA A 179 -14.04 13.42 -14.01
N GLN A 180 -14.56 12.21 -13.86
CA GLN A 180 -14.76 11.30 -14.99
C GLN A 180 -15.90 11.80 -15.91
N PRO A 181 -15.82 11.60 -17.24
CA PRO A 181 -16.87 12.05 -18.17
C PRO A 181 -18.24 11.37 -17.97
N CYS A 182 -18.27 10.13 -17.49
CA CYS A 182 -19.48 9.33 -17.35
C CYS A 182 -20.09 9.37 -15.93
N LEU A 183 -20.14 10.55 -15.33
CA LEU A 183 -20.77 10.80 -14.03
C LEU A 183 -22.23 11.24 -14.22
N THR A 184 -23.14 10.73 -13.38
CA THR A 184 -24.54 11.19 -13.32
C THR A 184 -24.90 11.64 -11.91
N THR A 185 -25.69 12.70 -11.80
CA THR A 185 -26.34 13.15 -10.56
C THR A 185 -27.73 12.52 -10.37
N ASP A 186 -28.29 11.92 -11.43
CA ASP A 186 -29.51 11.13 -11.34
C ASP A 186 -29.16 9.65 -11.08
N PRO A 187 -29.49 9.09 -9.90
CA PRO A 187 -29.24 7.68 -9.60
C PRO A 187 -30.05 6.73 -10.50
N SER A 188 -31.14 7.18 -11.13
CA SER A 188 -31.95 6.34 -12.02
C SER A 188 -31.25 6.03 -13.35
N ALA A 189 -30.38 6.95 -13.81
CA ALA A 189 -29.55 6.78 -15.00
C ALA A 189 -28.26 5.97 -14.75
N ALA A 190 -27.95 5.68 -13.48
CA ALA A 190 -26.69 5.05 -13.10
C ALA A 190 -26.69 3.54 -13.39
N SER A 191 -25.53 3.08 -13.86
CA SER A 191 -25.22 1.66 -14.07
C SER A 191 -24.28 1.10 -13.01
N ALA A 192 -23.68 1.97 -12.19
CA ALA A 192 -22.78 1.64 -11.10
C ALA A 192 -22.86 2.72 -10.02
N PHE A 193 -22.68 2.32 -8.77
CA PHE A 193 -22.67 3.22 -7.62
C PHE A 193 -21.33 3.14 -6.90
N TYR A 194 -20.59 4.24 -6.88
CA TYR A 194 -19.33 4.34 -6.16
C TYR A 194 -19.57 4.80 -4.71
N ILE A 195 -18.95 4.11 -3.76
CA ILE A 195 -19.00 4.44 -2.33
C ILE A 195 -17.66 5.09 -1.94
N PRO A 196 -17.58 6.42 -1.82
CA PRO A 196 -16.32 7.12 -1.50
C PRO A 196 -16.01 7.13 0.02
N PHE A 197 -16.01 5.95 0.65
CA PHE A 197 -15.62 5.78 2.05
C PHE A 197 -14.12 5.50 2.17
N TYR A 198 -13.41 6.29 2.98
CA TYR A 198 -11.98 6.09 3.24
C TYR A 198 -11.75 5.07 4.36
N ALA A 199 -12.25 3.85 4.14
CA ALA A 199 -12.26 2.77 5.12
C ALA A 199 -10.85 2.41 5.61
N GLY A 200 -9.87 2.46 4.73
CA GLY A 200 -8.47 2.18 5.01
C GLY A 200 -7.84 3.21 5.96
N LEU A 201 -8.21 4.49 5.82
CA LEU A 201 -7.83 5.52 6.78
C LEU A 201 -8.56 5.33 8.11
N SER A 202 -9.87 5.06 8.06
CA SER A 202 -10.71 4.86 9.23
C SER A 202 -10.22 3.70 10.10
N VAL A 203 -10.04 2.50 9.55
CA VAL A 203 -9.51 1.35 10.30
C VAL A 203 -8.04 1.56 10.70
N GLY A 204 -7.27 2.25 9.85
CA GLY A 204 -5.85 2.53 10.05
C GLY A 204 -5.55 3.29 11.35
N LYS A 205 -6.48 4.13 11.81
CA LYS A 205 -6.44 4.81 13.11
C LYS A 205 -6.28 3.85 14.29
N HIS A 206 -6.82 2.63 14.16
CA HIS A 206 -6.97 1.69 15.26
C HIS A 206 -6.00 0.49 15.21
N LEU A 207 -5.49 0.11 14.03
CA LEU A 207 -4.75 -1.15 13.82
C LEU A 207 -3.52 -1.36 14.72
N TRP A 208 -2.88 -0.29 15.18
CA TRP A 208 -1.71 -0.37 16.07
C TRP A 208 -1.91 0.28 17.44
N SER A 209 -3.14 0.68 17.74
CA SER A 209 -3.48 1.18 19.07
C SER A 209 -3.66 0.00 20.01
N ALA A 210 -2.87 -0.05 21.09
CA ALA A 210 -2.99 -1.08 22.11
C ALA A 210 -4.35 -1.07 22.84
N ASN A 211 -5.05 0.07 22.78
CA ASN A 211 -6.28 0.30 23.55
C ASN A 211 -7.55 0.28 22.68
N SER A 212 -7.43 0.09 21.35
CA SER A 212 -8.62 0.16 20.50
C SER A 212 -9.43 -1.12 20.51
N SER A 213 -10.71 -1.01 20.89
CA SER A 213 -11.65 -2.12 20.92
C SER A 213 -12.08 -2.56 19.52
N SER A 214 -12.66 -3.75 19.41
CA SER A 214 -13.29 -4.23 18.17
C SER A 214 -14.40 -3.28 17.69
N ASP A 215 -15.26 -2.82 18.62
CA ASP A 215 -16.35 -1.89 18.31
C ASP A 215 -15.84 -0.56 17.76
N GLU A 216 -14.72 -0.04 18.25
CA GLU A 216 -14.13 1.19 17.73
C GLU A 216 -13.64 1.04 16.29
N ARG A 217 -13.01 -0.09 15.97
CA ARG A 217 -12.53 -0.40 14.62
C ARG A 217 -13.66 -0.50 13.61
N ASP A 218 -14.83 -0.94 14.06
CA ASP A 218 -15.94 -1.34 13.22
C ASP A 218 -17.05 -0.28 13.14
N ARG A 219 -17.07 0.71 14.06
CA ARG A 219 -18.14 1.71 14.19
C ARG A 219 -18.46 2.42 12.89
N ALA A 220 -17.46 3.04 12.26
CA ALA A 220 -17.66 3.78 11.01
C ALA A 220 -18.15 2.87 9.86
N CYS A 221 -17.72 1.62 9.83
CA CYS A 221 -18.18 0.66 8.82
C CYS A 221 -19.66 0.29 9.05
N ALA A 222 -20.06 0.07 10.30
CA ALA A 222 -21.45 -0.20 10.66
C ALA A 222 -22.36 1.03 10.43
N ASP A 223 -21.88 2.24 10.73
CA ASP A 223 -22.59 3.49 10.44
C ASP A 223 -22.81 3.68 8.93
N LEU A 224 -21.80 3.40 8.12
CA LEU A 224 -21.93 3.49 6.66
C LEU A 224 -22.99 2.52 6.13
N LEU A 225 -22.99 1.27 6.59
CA LEU A 225 -23.95 0.27 6.12
C LEU A 225 -25.39 0.65 6.50
N ARG A 226 -25.62 1.13 7.72
CA ARG A 226 -26.91 1.70 8.12
C ARG A 226 -27.32 2.87 7.24
N TRP A 227 -26.39 3.76 6.89
CA TRP A 227 -26.67 4.87 5.98
C TRP A 227 -27.02 4.37 4.58
N LEU A 228 -26.28 3.40 4.04
CA LEU A 228 -26.52 2.80 2.73
C LEU A 228 -27.90 2.14 2.63
N GLU A 229 -28.35 1.45 3.69
CA GLU A 229 -29.68 0.84 3.76
C GLU A 229 -30.84 1.84 3.57
N THR A 230 -30.62 3.12 3.89
CA THR A 230 -31.61 4.18 3.66
C THR A 230 -31.68 4.62 2.18
N GLN A 231 -30.66 4.31 1.38
CA GLN A 231 -30.54 4.78 0.00
C GLN A 231 -31.40 3.93 -0.95
N PRO A 232 -32.28 4.54 -1.79
CA PRO A 232 -33.12 3.79 -2.73
C PRO A 232 -32.35 2.86 -3.68
N PRO A 233 -31.20 3.26 -4.27
CA PRO A 233 -30.43 2.35 -5.14
C PRO A 233 -29.90 1.12 -4.41
N TRP A 234 -29.48 1.27 -3.15
CA TRP A 234 -29.00 0.15 -2.33
C TRP A 234 -30.12 -0.84 -2.02
N ARG A 235 -31.30 -0.37 -1.61
CA ARG A 235 -32.47 -1.25 -1.38
C ARG A 235 -32.91 -2.03 -2.62
N LYS A 236 -32.65 -1.48 -3.81
CA LYS A 236 -32.98 -2.12 -5.10
C LYS A 236 -32.01 -3.26 -5.44
N SER A 237 -30.72 -3.08 -5.21
CA SER A 237 -29.68 -4.01 -5.71
C SER A 237 -28.99 -4.84 -4.63
N GLY A 238 -29.14 -4.47 -3.36
CA GLY A 238 -28.44 -5.09 -2.23
C GLY A 238 -26.92 -5.07 -2.38
N GLY A 239 -26.36 -3.98 -2.93
CA GLY A 239 -24.93 -3.81 -3.14
C GLY A 239 -24.38 -4.40 -4.45
N SER A 240 -25.21 -5.05 -5.27
CA SER A 240 -24.75 -5.81 -6.44
C SER A 240 -24.30 -4.95 -7.65
N ASP A 241 -24.63 -3.67 -7.67
CA ASP A 241 -24.13 -2.66 -8.61
C ASP A 241 -23.27 -1.59 -7.91
N HIS A 242 -22.82 -1.90 -6.69
CA HIS A 242 -21.98 -1.03 -5.88
C HIS A 242 -20.53 -1.47 -5.91
N PHE A 243 -19.64 -0.48 -5.87
CA PHE A 243 -18.22 -0.72 -5.68
C PHE A 243 -17.56 0.31 -4.77
N ILE A 244 -16.49 -0.14 -4.12
CA ILE A 244 -15.70 0.64 -3.17
C ILE A 244 -14.21 0.40 -3.42
N VAL A 245 -13.40 1.42 -3.19
CA VAL A 245 -11.94 1.30 -3.15
C VAL A 245 -11.51 1.23 -1.70
N LEU A 246 -10.66 0.26 -1.37
CA LEU A 246 -10.09 0.09 -0.05
C LEU A 246 -8.58 0.28 -0.14
N GLY A 247 -8.10 1.31 0.55
CA GLY A 247 -6.72 1.77 0.49
C GLY A 247 -5.73 0.84 1.19
N ARG A 248 -6.18 -0.30 1.73
CA ARG A 248 -5.32 -1.30 2.38
C ARG A 248 -5.59 -2.71 1.86
N ILE A 249 -4.86 -3.68 2.42
CA ILE A 249 -5.00 -5.09 2.04
C ILE A 249 -6.30 -5.67 2.60
N THR A 250 -6.86 -6.66 1.91
CA THR A 250 -8.14 -7.32 2.28
C THR A 250 -8.19 -7.78 3.76
N TRP A 251 -7.05 -8.20 4.31
CA TRP A 251 -6.96 -8.74 5.67
C TRP A 251 -7.15 -7.69 6.76
N ASP A 252 -6.99 -6.41 6.46
CA ASP A 252 -7.27 -5.33 7.42
C ASP A 252 -8.77 -5.14 7.67
N PHE A 253 -9.62 -5.79 6.87
CA PHE A 253 -11.07 -5.64 6.89
C PHE A 253 -11.81 -6.98 7.11
N ARG A 254 -11.09 -8.06 7.45
CA ARG A 254 -11.61 -9.43 7.58
C ARG A 254 -11.29 -10.04 8.95
N ARG A 255 -11.48 -9.26 10.01
CA ARG A 255 -11.37 -9.73 11.39
C ARG A 255 -12.50 -10.72 11.70
N SER A 256 -12.15 -11.92 12.17
CA SER A 256 -13.13 -12.96 12.55
C SER A 256 -13.48 -12.96 14.04
N HIS A 257 -12.52 -12.63 14.92
CA HIS A 257 -12.74 -12.54 16.37
C HIS A 257 -12.24 -11.21 16.93
N ASP A 258 -12.74 -10.77 18.09
CA ASP A 258 -12.46 -9.43 18.65
C ASP A 258 -10.99 -9.14 18.94
N ARG A 259 -10.21 -10.19 19.21
CA ARG A 259 -8.77 -10.07 19.47
C ARG A 259 -7.91 -10.17 18.22
N ASP A 260 -8.50 -10.51 17.07
CA ASP A 260 -7.77 -10.65 15.82
C ASP A 260 -7.39 -9.28 15.23
N TRP A 261 -6.48 -9.33 14.26
CA TRP A 261 -6.07 -8.16 13.48
C TRP A 261 -7.23 -7.63 12.62
N GLY A 262 -7.24 -6.31 12.36
CA GLY A 262 -8.17 -5.70 11.41
C GLY A 262 -9.47 -5.18 12.03
N GLY A 263 -10.34 -4.67 11.16
CA GLY A 263 -11.78 -4.52 11.39
C GLY A 263 -12.56 -5.64 10.68
N SER A 264 -13.88 -5.71 10.90
CA SER A 264 -14.74 -6.78 10.35
C SER A 264 -15.52 -6.38 9.09
N PHE A 265 -15.26 -5.20 8.51
CA PHE A 265 -16.08 -4.57 7.47
C PHE A 265 -16.49 -5.50 6.32
N LEU A 266 -15.57 -6.29 5.74
CA LEU A 266 -15.89 -7.16 4.61
C LEU A 266 -16.70 -8.41 4.98
N TYR A 267 -16.86 -8.68 6.26
CA TYR A 267 -17.74 -9.73 6.80
C TYR A 267 -19.05 -9.18 7.39
N MET A 268 -19.23 -7.85 7.41
CA MET A 268 -20.48 -7.26 7.88
C MET A 268 -21.63 -7.52 6.88
N PRO A 269 -22.87 -7.73 7.37
CA PRO A 269 -24.04 -7.80 6.50
C PRO A 269 -24.16 -6.58 5.59
N GLY A 270 -24.44 -6.82 4.31
CA GLY A 270 -24.54 -5.79 3.27
C GLY A 270 -23.30 -5.69 2.37
N MET A 271 -22.15 -6.24 2.78
CA MET A 271 -20.93 -6.21 1.96
C MET A 271 -20.78 -7.41 1.01
N GLU A 272 -21.66 -8.41 1.05
CA GLU A 272 -21.54 -9.67 0.31
C GLU A 272 -21.53 -9.50 -1.21
N ASN A 273 -22.22 -8.47 -1.71
CA ASN A 273 -22.39 -8.26 -3.16
C ASN A 273 -21.57 -7.10 -3.73
N VAL A 274 -21.00 -6.27 -2.86
CA VAL A 274 -20.22 -5.08 -3.23
C VAL A 274 -18.90 -5.48 -3.86
N THR A 275 -18.59 -4.95 -5.04
CA THR A 275 -17.26 -5.14 -5.66
C THR A 275 -16.23 -4.27 -4.95
N ARG A 276 -15.12 -4.86 -4.49
CA ARG A 276 -14.10 -4.16 -3.71
C ARG A 276 -12.80 -4.10 -4.49
N LEU A 277 -12.29 -2.89 -4.72
CA LEU A 277 -10.98 -2.65 -5.33
C LEU A 277 -9.95 -2.49 -4.21
N LEU A 278 -8.97 -3.39 -4.11
CA LEU A 278 -7.99 -3.39 -3.02
C LEU A 278 -6.56 -3.48 -3.55
N ILE A 279 -5.60 -2.88 -2.86
CA ILE A 279 -4.17 -3.00 -3.22
C ILE A 279 -3.65 -4.45 -3.09
N GLU A 280 -4.29 -5.28 -2.27
CA GLU A 280 -4.10 -6.73 -2.23
C GLU A 280 -5.45 -7.41 -1.96
N ARG A 281 -5.90 -8.28 -2.88
CA ARG A 281 -7.19 -8.96 -2.79
C ARG A 281 -7.12 -10.28 -2.05
N ASN A 282 -8.29 -10.77 -1.63
CA ASN A 282 -8.47 -12.19 -1.34
C ASN A 282 -8.75 -12.93 -2.67
N PRO A 283 -7.85 -13.78 -3.20
CA PRO A 283 -8.06 -14.45 -4.47
C PRO A 283 -9.23 -15.44 -4.49
N TRP A 284 -9.76 -15.81 -3.32
CA TRP A 284 -10.91 -16.70 -3.18
C TRP A 284 -12.24 -15.94 -3.06
N ASP A 285 -12.21 -14.61 -3.01
CA ASP A 285 -13.42 -13.80 -3.05
C ASP A 285 -13.49 -13.09 -4.40
N GLU A 286 -14.43 -13.50 -5.25
CA GLU A 286 -14.60 -12.93 -6.59
C GLU A 286 -15.01 -11.45 -6.58
N ARG A 287 -15.53 -10.96 -5.45
CA ARG A 287 -15.86 -9.54 -5.25
C ARG A 287 -14.62 -8.69 -5.07
N ASP A 288 -13.53 -9.27 -4.59
CA ASP A 288 -12.27 -8.57 -4.43
C ASP A 288 -11.49 -8.52 -5.77
N VAL A 289 -11.03 -7.34 -6.12
CA VAL A 289 -10.20 -7.06 -7.30
C VAL A 289 -8.91 -6.41 -6.84
N GLY A 290 -7.77 -6.98 -7.23
CA GLY A 290 -6.47 -6.39 -6.96
C GLY A 290 -6.20 -5.21 -7.89
N ILE A 291 -5.91 -4.05 -7.32
CA ILE A 291 -5.43 -2.85 -8.04
C ILE A 291 -3.94 -2.60 -7.74
N PRO A 292 -3.17 -1.99 -8.65
CA PRO A 292 -1.78 -1.66 -8.40
C PRO A 292 -1.62 -0.80 -7.15
N TYR A 293 -0.61 -1.09 -6.34
CA TYR A 293 -0.27 -0.19 -5.24
C TYR A 293 0.10 1.19 -5.82
N PRO A 294 -0.35 2.30 -5.21
CA PRO A 294 0.16 3.61 -5.54
C PRO A 294 1.69 3.65 -5.45
N THR A 295 2.33 3.79 -6.62
CA THR A 295 3.74 4.17 -6.73
C THR A 295 3.82 5.70 -6.66
N GLY A 296 4.99 6.29 -6.84
CA GLY A 296 5.10 7.75 -6.83
C GLY A 296 5.26 8.41 -8.19
N PHE A 297 5.16 7.67 -9.31
CA PHE A 297 5.14 8.28 -10.63
C PHE A 297 3.69 8.56 -11.01
N HIS A 298 3.35 9.82 -11.14
CA HIS A 298 2.01 10.33 -11.44
C HIS A 298 2.07 11.26 -12.67
N PRO A 299 2.19 10.67 -13.87
CA PRO A 299 2.28 11.44 -15.12
C PRO A 299 1.03 12.28 -15.37
N GLN A 300 1.20 13.40 -16.05
CA GLN A 300 0.11 14.30 -16.44
C GLN A 300 -0.37 14.07 -17.88
N SER A 301 0.41 13.37 -18.70
CA SER A 301 0.10 13.16 -20.11
C SER A 301 0.71 11.87 -20.65
N THR A 302 0.20 11.40 -21.79
CA THR A 302 0.82 10.29 -22.54
C THR A 302 2.27 10.57 -22.93
N ARG A 303 2.63 11.83 -23.18
CA ARG A 303 4.01 12.26 -23.48
C ARG A 303 4.95 11.92 -22.33
N GLU A 304 4.59 12.27 -21.10
CA GLU A 304 5.42 11.98 -19.92
C GLU A 304 5.55 10.47 -19.67
N VAL A 305 4.50 9.70 -19.93
CA VAL A 305 4.56 8.24 -19.86
C VAL A 305 5.55 7.70 -20.90
N ARG A 306 5.44 8.13 -22.17
CA ARG A 306 6.35 7.70 -23.25
C ARG A 306 7.80 8.12 -22.97
N GLU A 307 8.00 9.32 -22.44
CA GLU A 307 9.32 9.81 -22.04
C GLU A 307 9.92 8.96 -20.92
N TRP A 308 9.14 8.64 -19.89
CA TRP A 308 9.58 7.73 -18.82
C TRP A 308 9.89 6.34 -19.35
N GLN A 309 9.02 5.78 -20.20
CA GLN A 309 9.24 4.48 -20.85
C GLN A 309 10.54 4.46 -21.66
N ALA A 310 10.79 5.50 -22.46
CA ALA A 310 12.02 5.64 -23.22
C ALA A 310 13.25 5.74 -22.31
N PHE A 311 13.17 6.52 -21.22
CA PHE A 311 14.23 6.63 -20.22
C PHE A 311 14.55 5.26 -19.60
N VAL A 312 13.54 4.53 -19.11
CA VAL A 312 13.76 3.23 -18.47
C VAL A 312 14.02 2.09 -19.44
N LEU A 313 13.83 2.24 -20.75
CA LEU A 313 14.27 1.26 -21.75
C LEU A 313 15.74 1.43 -22.09
N ASN A 314 16.17 2.67 -22.31
CA ASN A 314 17.51 2.99 -22.76
C ASN A 314 18.55 3.05 -21.62
N ARG A 315 18.11 2.94 -20.36
CA ARG A 315 19.04 3.00 -19.22
C ARG A 315 19.94 1.76 -19.14
N PRO A 316 21.28 1.91 -19.11
CA PRO A 316 22.20 0.82 -18.85
C PRO A 316 21.98 0.21 -17.47
N ARG A 317 22.12 -1.10 -17.34
CA ARG A 317 21.95 -1.84 -16.08
C ARG A 317 23.23 -2.61 -15.77
N SER A 318 23.91 -2.22 -14.71
CA SER A 318 25.18 -2.83 -14.26
C SER A 318 24.98 -3.93 -13.23
N THR A 319 23.80 -4.00 -12.59
CA THR A 319 23.48 -4.99 -11.55
C THR A 319 22.60 -6.08 -12.15
N LEU A 320 22.96 -7.35 -11.99
CA LEU A 320 22.13 -8.45 -12.49
C LEU A 320 20.81 -8.52 -11.72
N PHE A 321 20.85 -8.58 -10.40
CA PHE A 321 19.65 -8.58 -9.58
C PHE A 321 19.81 -7.78 -8.29
N SER A 322 18.71 -7.29 -7.73
CA SER A 322 18.76 -6.52 -6.50
C SER A 322 17.66 -6.84 -5.51
N PHE A 323 17.90 -6.49 -4.25
CA PHE A 323 16.92 -6.64 -3.19
C PHE A 323 16.81 -5.39 -2.31
N ALA A 324 15.65 -4.73 -2.35
CA ALA A 324 15.25 -3.75 -1.35
C ALA A 324 14.44 -4.44 -0.26
N GLY A 325 15.04 -4.60 0.92
CA GLY A 325 14.39 -5.29 2.02
C GLY A 325 15.27 -5.49 3.25
N ALA A 326 14.65 -5.95 4.33
CA ALA A 326 15.33 -6.34 5.55
C ALA A 326 14.71 -7.63 6.09
N ALA A 327 15.53 -8.45 6.75
CA ALA A 327 15.07 -9.60 7.49
C ALA A 327 14.22 -9.15 8.69
N ARG A 328 13.14 -9.90 8.96
CA ARG A 328 12.29 -9.67 10.13
C ARG A 328 12.84 -10.48 11.29
N SER A 329 13.38 -9.78 12.29
CA SER A 329 13.98 -10.39 13.49
C SER A 329 13.02 -11.30 14.24
N THR A 330 11.70 -11.08 14.13
CA THR A 330 10.67 -11.88 14.79
C THR A 330 10.31 -13.18 14.05
N ILE A 331 10.78 -13.37 12.81
CA ILE A 331 10.45 -14.55 12.00
C ILE A 331 11.67 -15.44 11.89
N LYS A 332 11.61 -16.61 12.54
CA LYS A 332 12.64 -17.63 12.41
C LYS A 332 12.75 -18.05 10.94
N ASN A 333 13.98 -18.10 10.42
CA ASN A 333 14.27 -18.46 9.03
C ASN A 333 13.47 -17.59 8.04
N ASP A 334 13.44 -16.26 8.26
CA ASP A 334 12.79 -15.34 7.34
C ASP A 334 13.40 -15.48 5.93
N PHE A 335 12.54 -15.64 4.93
CA PHE A 335 12.99 -15.77 3.54
C PHE A 335 13.72 -14.51 3.07
N ARG A 336 13.40 -13.34 3.61
CA ARG A 336 14.15 -12.10 3.30
C ARG A 336 15.62 -12.20 3.74
N GLY A 337 15.90 -12.89 4.86
CA GLY A 337 17.27 -13.18 5.28
C GLY A 337 17.98 -14.11 4.31
N VAL A 338 17.29 -15.15 3.83
CA VAL A 338 17.81 -16.04 2.77
C VAL A 338 18.19 -15.25 1.52
N LEU A 339 17.32 -14.35 1.05
CA LEU A 339 17.60 -13.52 -0.14
C LEU A 339 18.77 -12.55 0.07
N LEU A 340 18.94 -12.00 1.29
CA LEU A 340 20.12 -11.19 1.61
C LEU A 340 21.40 -12.04 1.56
N SER A 341 21.36 -13.29 2.03
CA SER A 341 22.48 -14.23 1.91
C SER A 341 22.77 -14.62 0.46
N GLU A 342 21.74 -14.85 -0.37
CA GLU A 342 21.89 -15.06 -1.82
C GLU A 342 22.57 -13.86 -2.48
N CYS A 343 22.12 -12.65 -2.14
CA CYS A 343 22.70 -11.42 -2.67
C CYS A 343 24.18 -11.26 -2.27
N ALA A 344 24.50 -11.48 -0.99
CA ALA A 344 25.87 -11.43 -0.50
C ALA A 344 26.79 -12.46 -1.20
N ARG A 345 26.30 -13.69 -1.42
CA ARG A 345 27.06 -14.73 -2.15
C ARG A 345 27.22 -14.42 -3.63
N ALA A 346 26.32 -13.65 -4.23
CA ALA A 346 26.43 -13.25 -5.63
C ALA A 346 27.49 -12.17 -5.88
N GLY A 347 28.04 -11.54 -4.82
CA GLY A 347 29.07 -10.52 -4.94
C GLY A 347 28.60 -9.32 -5.76
N ASP A 348 29.41 -8.91 -6.73
CA ASP A 348 29.11 -7.81 -7.67
C ASP A 348 27.85 -8.03 -8.53
N GLY A 349 27.41 -9.29 -8.67
CA GLY A 349 26.18 -9.63 -9.37
C GLY A 349 24.90 -9.20 -8.65
N CYS A 350 24.95 -8.84 -7.36
CA CYS A 350 23.79 -8.38 -6.62
C CYS A 350 24.03 -7.15 -5.76
N ARG A 351 23.03 -6.28 -5.71
CA ARG A 351 23.02 -5.11 -4.83
C ARG A 351 21.79 -5.10 -3.93
N ALA A 352 21.99 -4.79 -2.65
CA ALA A 352 20.90 -4.72 -1.67
C ALA A 352 20.81 -3.35 -1.02
N VAL A 353 19.57 -2.93 -0.72
CA VAL A 353 19.27 -1.74 0.09
C VAL A 353 18.57 -2.19 1.35
N ASP A 354 19.13 -1.83 2.51
CA ASP A 354 18.55 -2.18 3.80
C ASP A 354 17.34 -1.30 4.11
N CYS A 355 16.17 -1.93 4.13
CA CYS A 355 14.89 -1.31 4.43
C CYS A 355 14.47 -1.43 5.91
N SER A 356 15.40 -1.77 6.81
CA SER A 356 15.13 -1.87 8.25
C SER A 356 14.58 -0.55 8.81
N GLY A 357 13.75 -0.64 9.86
CA GLY A 357 13.12 0.54 10.46
C GLY A 357 12.13 1.29 9.55
N GLY A 358 11.70 0.70 8.43
CA GLY A 358 10.73 1.31 7.52
C GLY A 358 11.31 2.34 6.55
N ARG A 359 12.65 2.36 6.37
CA ARG A 359 13.35 3.33 5.53
C ARG A 359 12.84 3.38 4.08
N CYS A 360 12.39 2.26 3.52
CA CYS A 360 11.89 2.19 2.15
C CYS A 360 10.38 2.42 1.99
N GLY A 361 9.66 2.78 3.06
CA GLY A 361 8.17 2.85 3.04
C GLY A 361 7.60 4.08 2.34
N ASN A 362 8.29 5.22 2.46
CA ASN A 362 8.05 6.44 1.71
C ASN A 362 9.25 6.62 0.78
N ARG A 363 9.01 6.96 -0.49
CA ARG A 363 10.01 6.96 -1.56
C ARG A 363 11.41 7.37 -1.09
N THR A 364 12.37 6.47 -1.31
CA THR A 364 13.79 6.78 -1.20
C THR A 364 14.42 6.70 -2.59
N ALA A 365 15.11 7.78 -2.97
CA ALA A 365 16.06 7.86 -4.06
C ALA A 365 16.93 6.60 -4.21
N GLU A 366 17.35 6.03 -3.08
CA GLU A 366 18.15 4.81 -3.01
C GLU A 366 17.44 3.59 -3.63
N THR A 367 16.14 3.40 -3.33
CA THR A 367 15.36 2.26 -3.86
C THR A 367 15.10 2.41 -5.35
N LEU A 368 14.75 3.62 -5.81
CA LEU A 368 14.53 3.86 -7.24
C LEU A 368 15.83 3.67 -8.03
N SER A 369 16.94 4.23 -7.55
CA SER A 369 18.26 4.08 -8.19
C SER A 369 18.69 2.62 -8.26
N LEU A 370 18.50 1.86 -7.17
CA LEU A 370 18.75 0.42 -7.14
C LEU A 370 18.01 -0.30 -8.28
N PHE A 371 16.71 -0.05 -8.43
CA PHE A 371 15.93 -0.71 -9.47
C PHE A 371 16.22 -0.17 -10.87
N LEU A 372 16.58 1.10 -11.04
CA LEU A 372 17.00 1.65 -12.34
C LEU A 372 18.31 1.03 -12.84
N GLU A 373 19.16 0.54 -11.94
CA GLU A 373 20.46 -0.07 -12.26
C GLU A 373 20.41 -1.61 -12.39
N SER A 374 19.28 -2.23 -12.03
CA SER A 374 19.18 -3.71 -11.90
C SER A 374 18.37 -4.37 -13.01
N SER A 375 18.84 -5.45 -13.63
CA SER A 375 18.04 -6.21 -14.61
C SER A 375 16.83 -6.88 -13.96
N PHE A 376 17.04 -7.48 -12.79
CA PHE A 376 16.00 -8.14 -12.00
C PHE A 376 15.86 -7.52 -10.62
N CYS A 377 14.67 -7.60 -10.03
CA CYS A 377 14.43 -7.19 -8.64
C CYS A 377 13.76 -8.34 -7.86
N LEU A 378 14.27 -8.65 -6.69
CA LEU A 378 13.75 -9.74 -5.86
C LEU A 378 12.49 -9.28 -5.11
N GLN A 379 11.38 -10.00 -5.33
CA GLN A 379 10.06 -9.65 -4.78
C GLN A 379 9.47 -10.75 -3.88
N PRO A 380 10.05 -11.00 -2.68
CA PRO A 380 9.42 -11.83 -1.68
C PRO A 380 8.14 -11.21 -1.10
N ARG A 381 7.45 -11.99 -0.27
CA ARG A 381 6.27 -11.52 0.47
C ARG A 381 6.56 -10.38 1.45
N GLY A 382 5.53 -9.55 1.63
CA GLY A 382 5.39 -8.52 2.63
C GLY A 382 5.10 -9.08 4.01
N ASP A 383 4.42 -8.26 4.82
CA ASP A 383 3.62 -8.75 5.94
C ASP A 383 2.41 -9.55 5.42
N SER A 384 2.00 -9.27 4.19
CA SER A 384 0.99 -9.97 3.40
C SER A 384 1.60 -10.64 2.14
N PHE A 385 0.83 -10.88 1.07
CA PHE A 385 1.35 -11.56 -0.13
C PHE A 385 2.17 -10.63 -1.04
N THR A 386 1.74 -9.40 -1.24
CA THR A 386 2.37 -8.48 -2.19
C THR A 386 2.97 -7.28 -1.47
N ARG A 387 3.97 -6.65 -2.09
CA ARG A 387 4.58 -5.41 -1.62
C ARG A 387 4.45 -4.36 -2.72
N ARG A 388 4.26 -3.08 -2.34
CA ARG A 388 4.39 -1.94 -3.27
C ARG A 388 5.68 -2.00 -4.10
N SER A 389 6.78 -2.46 -3.49
CA SER A 389 8.09 -2.61 -4.13
C SER A 389 8.07 -3.38 -5.45
N MET A 390 7.13 -4.32 -5.64
CA MET A 390 6.96 -4.99 -6.93
C MET A 390 6.59 -4.00 -8.04
N PHE A 391 5.66 -3.09 -7.76
CA PHE A 391 5.23 -2.05 -8.69
C PHE A 391 6.31 -0.97 -8.87
N ASP A 392 6.99 -0.55 -7.81
CA ASP A 392 8.12 0.40 -7.94
C ASP A 392 9.24 -0.18 -8.83
N CYS A 393 9.52 -1.49 -8.69
CA CYS A 393 10.46 -2.18 -9.56
C CYS A 393 10.03 -2.20 -11.04
N MET A 394 8.76 -2.53 -11.30
CA MET A 394 8.23 -2.53 -12.67
C MET A 394 8.23 -1.13 -13.29
N VAL A 395 7.88 -0.10 -12.51
CA VAL A 395 7.94 1.30 -12.94
C VAL A 395 9.38 1.72 -13.24
N ALA A 396 10.38 1.21 -12.51
CA ALA A 396 11.80 1.41 -12.84
C ALA A 396 12.31 0.58 -14.03
N GLY A 397 11.43 -0.21 -14.68
CA GLY A 397 11.74 -1.08 -15.82
C GLY A 397 12.56 -2.32 -15.45
N ALA A 398 12.68 -2.68 -14.18
CA ALA A 398 13.34 -3.91 -13.75
C ALA A 398 12.35 -5.09 -13.76
N ILE A 399 12.85 -6.30 -14.01
CA ILE A 399 12.01 -7.50 -14.13
C ILE A 399 11.78 -8.10 -12.73
N PRO A 400 10.54 -8.21 -12.25
CA PRO A 400 10.25 -8.77 -10.94
C PRO A 400 10.48 -10.29 -10.89
N VAL A 401 11.22 -10.72 -9.86
CA VAL A 401 11.42 -12.12 -9.50
C VAL A 401 10.47 -12.46 -8.35
N ILE A 402 9.49 -13.31 -8.65
CA ILE A 402 8.37 -13.67 -7.79
C ILE A 402 8.62 -15.03 -7.14
N PHE A 403 8.43 -15.11 -5.81
CA PHE A 403 8.70 -16.33 -5.03
C PHE A 403 7.43 -17.03 -4.49
N TRP A 404 6.28 -16.40 -4.66
CA TRP A 404 4.97 -16.97 -4.38
C TRP A 404 4.04 -16.61 -5.53
N ARG A 405 3.45 -17.60 -6.21
CA ARG A 405 2.53 -17.34 -7.33
C ARG A 405 1.40 -16.39 -6.94
N ARG A 406 0.92 -16.51 -5.69
CA ARG A 406 -0.12 -15.65 -5.12
C ARG A 406 0.29 -14.18 -4.93
N SER A 407 1.57 -13.82 -4.96
CA SER A 407 1.99 -12.41 -4.85
C SER A 407 1.67 -11.59 -6.09
N ALA A 408 1.41 -12.22 -7.24
CA ALA A 408 1.08 -11.48 -8.45
C ALA A 408 0.04 -12.17 -9.33
N TYR A 409 0.29 -13.40 -9.75
CA TYR A 409 -0.52 -14.09 -10.77
C TYR A 409 -1.97 -14.34 -10.33
N ALA A 410 -2.21 -14.41 -9.02
CA ALA A 410 -3.56 -14.53 -8.45
C ALA A 410 -4.14 -13.21 -7.94
N GLN A 411 -3.45 -12.07 -8.08
CA GLN A 411 -3.83 -10.79 -7.46
C GLN A 411 -4.36 -9.77 -8.48
N TYR A 412 -3.62 -9.54 -9.57
CA TYR A 412 -3.81 -8.36 -10.42
C TYR A 412 -4.26 -8.70 -11.84
N ALA A 413 -5.20 -9.64 -11.99
CA ALA A 413 -5.62 -10.18 -13.29
C ALA A 413 -6.13 -9.13 -14.30
N TRP A 414 -6.56 -7.95 -13.84
CA TRP A 414 -6.96 -6.86 -14.75
C TRP A 414 -5.77 -6.10 -15.34
N TYR A 415 -4.61 -6.18 -14.69
CA TYR A 415 -3.43 -5.35 -14.95
C TYR A 415 -2.24 -6.15 -15.45
N LEU A 416 -2.09 -7.37 -14.95
CA LEU A 416 -0.95 -8.25 -15.21
C LEU A 416 -1.42 -9.54 -15.88
N PRO A 417 -0.65 -10.06 -16.86
CA PRO A 417 -0.84 -11.40 -17.41
C PRO A 417 -0.82 -12.47 -16.30
N THR A 418 -1.79 -13.39 -16.35
CA THR A 418 -2.03 -14.44 -15.34
C THR A 418 -1.36 -15.76 -15.73
N GLY A 419 -0.02 -15.79 -15.71
CA GLY A 419 0.76 -17.04 -15.76
C GLY A 419 0.72 -17.83 -17.07
N ASP A 420 1.15 -19.09 -16.98
CA ASP A 420 1.73 -19.98 -18.02
C ASP A 420 0.88 -20.27 -19.28
N GLY A 421 -0.26 -19.59 -19.47
CA GLY A 421 -1.14 -19.71 -20.64
C GLY A 421 -1.31 -18.43 -21.47
N ASP A 422 -0.69 -17.31 -21.09
CA ASP A 422 -0.78 -16.07 -21.86
C ASP A 422 0.17 -16.07 -23.08
N VAL A 423 -0.38 -15.77 -24.25
CA VAL A 423 0.38 -15.66 -25.51
C VAL A 423 1.25 -14.40 -25.47
N GLY A 424 2.54 -14.55 -25.18
CA GLY A 424 3.52 -13.45 -25.23
C GLY A 424 4.76 -13.65 -24.37
N ASP A 425 5.69 -12.70 -24.44
CA ASP A 425 6.90 -12.71 -23.60
C ASP A 425 6.55 -12.53 -22.10
N PRO A 426 7.26 -13.22 -21.19
CA PRO A 426 6.98 -13.14 -19.77
C PRO A 426 7.33 -11.75 -19.21
N TRP A 427 6.55 -11.27 -18.24
CA TRP A 427 6.79 -9.98 -17.57
C TRP A 427 7.56 -10.14 -16.24
N SER A 428 7.76 -11.38 -15.79
CA SER A 428 8.36 -11.72 -14.50
C SER A 428 9.09 -13.06 -14.59
N VAL A 429 9.97 -13.32 -13.61
CA VAL A 429 10.55 -14.65 -13.39
C VAL A 429 9.89 -15.24 -12.14
N PHE A 430 9.40 -16.47 -12.21
CA PHE A 430 8.98 -17.21 -11.02
C PHE A 430 10.10 -18.18 -10.60
N ILE A 431 10.45 -18.17 -9.32
CA ILE A 431 11.40 -19.14 -8.72
C ILE A 431 10.76 -19.63 -7.43
N ASP A 432 10.64 -20.94 -7.23
CA ASP A 432 10.04 -21.45 -6.00
C ASP A 432 10.94 -21.14 -4.80
N ARG A 433 10.36 -20.44 -3.81
CA ARG A 433 11.06 -20.13 -2.55
C ARG A 433 11.67 -21.35 -1.86
N GLN A 434 11.07 -22.54 -2.02
CA GLN A 434 11.52 -23.73 -1.33
C GLN A 434 12.81 -24.27 -1.95
N GLU A 435 12.97 -24.16 -3.27
CA GLU A 435 14.20 -24.52 -3.97
C GLU A 435 15.34 -23.56 -3.64
N VAL A 436 15.03 -22.26 -3.50
CA VAL A 436 16.00 -21.27 -3.03
C VAL A 436 16.38 -21.55 -1.56
N ARG A 437 15.41 -21.90 -0.71
CA ARG A 437 15.66 -22.20 0.71
C ARG A 437 16.50 -23.45 0.91
N SER A 438 16.30 -24.50 0.11
CA SER A 438 17.08 -25.73 0.21
C SER A 438 18.48 -25.60 -0.40
N GLY A 439 18.75 -24.53 -1.14
CA GLY A 439 19.97 -24.37 -1.94
C GLY A 439 19.95 -25.19 -3.23
N ALA A 440 18.82 -25.79 -3.60
CA ALA A 440 18.67 -26.50 -4.87
C ALA A 440 18.74 -25.55 -6.07
N VAL A 441 18.40 -24.26 -5.88
CA VAL A 441 18.46 -23.22 -6.90
C VAL A 441 19.26 -22.02 -6.40
N SER A 442 20.27 -21.63 -7.16
CA SER A 442 21.02 -20.38 -7.00
C SER A 442 20.39 -19.26 -7.85
N LEU A 443 20.07 -18.13 -7.22
CA LEU A 443 19.49 -16.99 -7.95
C LEU A 443 20.44 -16.43 -9.00
N ARG A 444 21.74 -16.40 -8.69
CA ARG A 444 22.77 -15.92 -9.61
C ARG A 444 22.83 -16.78 -10.87
N GLU A 445 22.78 -18.09 -10.72
CA GLU A 445 22.86 -19.03 -11.85
C GLU A 445 21.61 -18.96 -12.72
N VAL A 446 20.42 -18.98 -12.10
CA VAL A 446 19.15 -18.92 -12.86
C VAL A 446 19.03 -17.60 -13.62
N LEU A 447 19.27 -16.47 -12.96
CA LEU A 447 19.10 -15.15 -13.57
C LEU A 447 20.25 -14.82 -14.54
N GLY A 448 21.48 -15.26 -14.21
CA GLY A 448 22.66 -15.05 -15.06
C GLY A 448 22.69 -15.97 -16.29
N GLY A 449 22.03 -17.12 -16.23
CA GLY A 449 21.85 -18.02 -17.38
C GLY A 449 20.79 -17.56 -18.39
N MET A 450 20.08 -16.45 -18.13
CA MET A 450 19.09 -15.91 -19.06
C MET A 450 19.78 -15.11 -20.17
N GLY A 451 19.54 -15.48 -21.43
CA GLY A 451 20.08 -14.75 -22.57
C GLY A 451 19.60 -13.29 -22.63
N GLU A 452 20.49 -12.40 -23.04
CA GLU A 452 20.24 -10.94 -23.09
C GLU A 452 18.98 -10.58 -23.87
N GLU A 453 18.74 -11.25 -25.00
CA GLU A 453 17.55 -11.04 -25.83
C GLU A 453 16.26 -11.37 -25.09
N ARG A 454 16.25 -12.42 -24.26
CA ARG A 454 15.11 -12.76 -23.41
C ARG A 454 14.91 -11.67 -22.36
N ILE A 455 15.98 -11.22 -21.70
CA ILE A 455 15.92 -10.15 -20.69
C ILE A 455 15.38 -8.86 -21.32
N ARG A 456 15.85 -8.49 -22.52
CA ARG A 456 15.38 -7.32 -23.26
C ARG A 456 13.88 -7.38 -23.53
N LYS A 457 13.37 -8.49 -24.06
CA LYS A 457 11.94 -8.70 -24.31
C LYS A 457 11.10 -8.63 -23.04
N MET A 458 11.57 -9.24 -21.95
CA MET A 458 10.89 -9.17 -20.67
C MET A 458 10.83 -7.73 -20.13
N ARG A 459 11.92 -6.97 -20.25
CA ARG A 459 11.97 -5.55 -19.88
C ARG A 459 10.99 -4.73 -20.72
N GLU A 460 10.97 -4.92 -22.04
CA GLU A 460 10.01 -4.26 -22.93
C GLU A 460 8.57 -4.56 -22.53
N ARG A 461 8.29 -5.81 -22.17
CA ARG A 461 6.99 -6.21 -21.65
C ARG A 461 6.64 -5.48 -20.36
N VAL A 462 7.55 -5.42 -19.38
CA VAL A 462 7.37 -4.70 -18.12
C VAL A 462 7.11 -3.21 -18.37
N VAL A 463 7.95 -2.58 -19.20
CA VAL A 463 7.83 -1.15 -19.51
C VAL A 463 6.51 -0.84 -20.24
N GLY A 464 6.08 -1.72 -21.14
CA GLY A 464 4.79 -1.61 -21.83
C GLY A 464 3.59 -1.67 -20.89
N LEU A 465 3.72 -2.28 -19.70
CA LEU A 465 2.66 -2.34 -18.69
C LEU A 465 2.57 -1.07 -17.84
N ILE A 466 3.62 -0.24 -17.78
CA ILE A 466 3.70 0.94 -16.90
C ILE A 466 2.45 1.83 -16.91
N PRO A 467 1.87 2.22 -18.07
CA PRO A 467 0.72 3.13 -18.08
C PRO A 467 -0.41 2.60 -17.19
N ARG A 468 -0.69 1.29 -17.26
CA ARG A 468 -1.76 0.61 -16.52
C ARG A 468 -1.42 0.34 -15.05
N LEU A 469 -0.19 0.61 -14.61
CA LEU A 469 0.29 0.40 -13.25
C LEU A 469 0.45 1.70 -12.44
N VAL A 470 0.33 2.86 -13.10
CA VAL A 470 0.44 4.18 -12.48
C VAL A 470 -0.90 4.91 -12.50
N TYR A 471 -1.01 5.97 -11.71
CA TYR A 471 -2.21 6.79 -11.61
C TYR A 471 -1.87 8.19 -12.10
N ALA A 472 -2.59 8.71 -13.10
CA ALA A 472 -2.31 10.04 -13.63
C ALA A 472 -2.63 11.13 -12.60
N ALA A 473 -1.80 12.17 -12.55
CA ALA A 473 -2.03 13.33 -11.69
C ALA A 473 -3.18 14.21 -12.18
N VAL A 474 -3.47 14.18 -13.49
CA VAL A 474 -4.56 14.93 -14.11
C VAL A 474 -5.87 14.17 -13.93
N GLU A 475 -6.91 14.90 -13.55
CA GLU A 475 -8.19 14.29 -13.15
C GLU A 475 -8.93 13.62 -14.32
N LYS A 476 -8.74 14.13 -15.54
CA LYS A 476 -9.29 13.56 -16.78
C LYS A 476 -8.54 12.34 -17.31
N GLY A 477 -7.46 11.91 -16.64
CA GLY A 477 -6.59 10.82 -17.09
C GLY A 477 -5.49 11.27 -18.06
N LEU A 478 -4.81 10.30 -18.67
CA LEU A 478 -3.62 10.54 -19.50
C LEU A 478 -3.93 11.13 -20.88
N GLY A 479 -5.16 10.93 -21.38
CA GLY A 479 -5.58 11.32 -22.73
C GLY A 479 -5.15 10.34 -23.83
N GLU A 480 -5.48 10.67 -25.08
CA GLU A 480 -5.10 9.93 -26.30
C GLU A 480 -5.43 8.42 -26.30
N GLY A 481 -6.45 8.00 -25.54
CA GLY A 481 -6.83 6.59 -25.41
C GLY A 481 -5.84 5.73 -24.59
N MET A 482 -4.83 6.34 -23.95
CA MET A 482 -3.94 5.64 -23.03
C MET A 482 -4.61 5.52 -21.66
N GLU A 483 -4.75 4.29 -21.19
CA GLU A 483 -5.47 3.98 -19.96
C GLU A 483 -4.50 3.82 -18.80
N ASP A 484 -4.76 4.53 -17.71
CA ASP A 484 -4.03 4.37 -16.47
C ASP A 484 -4.67 3.34 -15.54
N ALA A 485 -4.09 3.13 -14.34
CA ALA A 485 -4.58 2.14 -13.39
C ALA A 485 -6.03 2.37 -12.95
N PHE A 486 -6.46 3.64 -12.85
CA PHE A 486 -7.83 4.02 -12.52
C PHE A 486 -8.77 3.66 -13.67
N ASP A 487 -8.40 4.00 -14.91
CA ASP A 487 -9.23 3.78 -16.08
C ASP A 487 -9.54 2.29 -16.28
N VAL A 488 -8.53 1.40 -16.10
CA VAL A 488 -8.76 -0.05 -16.21
C VAL A 488 -9.64 -0.58 -15.06
N ALA A 489 -9.55 0.00 -13.86
CA ALA A 489 -10.42 -0.38 -12.75
C ALA A 489 -11.89 -0.07 -13.05
N VAL A 490 -12.18 1.19 -13.40
CA VAL A 490 -13.57 1.65 -13.61
C VAL A 490 -14.20 0.90 -14.78
N ARG A 491 -13.48 0.74 -15.89
CA ARG A 491 -13.95 -0.06 -17.02
C ARG A 491 -14.19 -1.52 -16.65
N GLY A 492 -13.31 -2.11 -15.84
CA GLY A 492 -13.46 -3.48 -15.35
C GLY A 492 -14.71 -3.66 -14.51
N VAL A 493 -14.99 -2.70 -13.62
CA VAL A 493 -16.22 -2.64 -12.80
C VAL A 493 -17.46 -2.53 -13.67
N LEU A 494 -17.51 -1.54 -14.56
CA LEU A 494 -18.64 -1.32 -15.46
C LEU A 494 -18.92 -2.54 -16.34
N ARG A 495 -17.88 -3.15 -16.90
CA ARG A 495 -17.98 -4.40 -17.66
C ARG A 495 -18.58 -5.51 -16.81
N ARG A 496 -18.07 -5.72 -15.59
CA ARG A 496 -18.58 -6.74 -14.66
C ARG A 496 -20.06 -6.55 -14.36
N PHE A 497 -20.51 -5.33 -14.08
CA PHE A 497 -21.92 -5.05 -13.79
C PHE A 497 -22.82 -5.23 -15.01
N ARG A 498 -22.36 -4.80 -16.19
CA ARG A 498 -23.06 -5.03 -17.46
C ARG A 498 -23.23 -6.53 -17.74
N ASP A 499 -22.18 -7.32 -17.56
CA ASP A 499 -22.21 -8.75 -17.82
C ASP A 499 -23.12 -9.49 -16.81
N ARG A 500 -23.14 -9.05 -15.55
CA ARG A 500 -24.10 -9.52 -14.53
C ARG A 500 -25.54 -9.24 -14.94
N ARG A 501 -25.89 -7.99 -15.29
CA ARG A 501 -27.23 -7.61 -15.75
C ARG A 501 -27.69 -8.44 -16.95
N ARG A 502 -26.78 -8.71 -17.90
CA ARG A 502 -27.07 -9.56 -19.07
C ARG A 502 -27.38 -11.01 -18.68
N ARG A 503 -26.68 -11.58 -17.69
CA ARG A 503 -26.94 -12.95 -17.18
C ARG A 503 -28.29 -13.02 -16.46
N GLU A 504 -28.57 -12.07 -15.57
CA GLU A 504 -29.84 -12.01 -14.84
C GLU A 504 -31.03 -11.79 -15.76
N GLY A 505 -30.88 -10.95 -16.80
CA GLY A 505 -31.92 -10.73 -17.81
C GLY A 505 -32.20 -11.95 -18.69
N ARG A 506 -31.21 -12.83 -18.90
CA ARG A 506 -31.41 -14.11 -19.61
C ARG A 506 -32.10 -15.16 -18.75
N ASN A 507 -31.82 -15.21 -17.45
CA ASN A 507 -32.46 -16.17 -16.55
C ASN A 507 -33.92 -15.82 -16.21
N ARG A 508 -34.37 -14.60 -16.55
CA ARG A 508 -35.76 -14.13 -16.38
C ARG A 508 -36.61 -14.26 -17.64
N ARG A 509 -36.01 -14.65 -18.77
CA ARG A 509 -36.70 -14.98 -20.02
C ARG A 509 -36.71 -16.50 -20.18
#